data_AF-A0A194VTF5-F1
#
_entry.id   AF-A0A194VTF5-F1
#
_cell.length_a   1.000
_cell.length_b   1.000
_cell.length_c   1.000
_cell.angle_alpha   90.00
_cell.angle_beta   90.00
_cell.angle_gamma   90.00
#
_symmetry.space_group_name_H-M   'P 1'
#
loop_
_entity.id
_entity.type
_entity.pdbx_description
1 polymer ?
#
loop_
_entity_poly.entity_id
_entity_poly.type
_entity_poly.pdbx_seq_one_letter_code
_entity_poly.pdbx_strand_id
1 'polypeptide(L)'
;MLAVRQRAACIVRRARPANTITLQQATRSYASNHGHDEDHDHHDHHDHHAPQVAESPGLALYVALGAIGFSMVTYSVSRDKNSSLTKWIDSITTEDLNAWEQRNTLRTDIAEKAAVDRHVFSSGQKERGFELRTPDLINSGSPHNVPAGHYINLDKVTEHYRQQHLVEEERKANRLAEANKE
;
A
#
# COMPACT_ATOMS: atom_id res chain seq x y z
N MET A 1 18.28 3.14 -20.29
CA MET A 1 17.35 2.49 -19.33
C MET A 1 18.05 1.44 -18.41
N LEU A 2 19.32 1.63 -18.04
CA LEU A 2 20.10 0.63 -17.28
C LEU A 2 20.34 1.01 -15.81
N ALA A 3 20.21 2.29 -15.45
CA ALA A 3 20.48 2.77 -14.08
C ALA A 3 19.39 2.39 -13.06
N VAL A 4 18.14 2.15 -13.50
CA VAL A 4 17.02 1.81 -12.61
C VAL A 4 17.13 0.36 -12.11
N ARG A 5 17.77 -0.53 -12.89
CA ARG A 5 17.90 -1.96 -12.54
C ARG A 5 18.99 -2.25 -11.52
N GLN A 6 20.02 -1.40 -11.43
CA GLN A 6 21.12 -1.58 -10.47
C GLN A 6 20.69 -1.33 -9.02
N ARG A 7 19.64 -0.54 -8.77
CA ARG A 7 19.18 -0.25 -7.40
C ARG A 7 18.31 -1.34 -6.77
N ALA A 8 17.67 -2.20 -7.56
CA ALA A 8 16.85 -3.29 -7.05
C ALA A 8 17.68 -4.44 -6.44
N ALA A 9 18.87 -4.73 -7.00
CA ALA A 9 19.73 -5.81 -6.53
C ALA A 9 20.38 -5.53 -5.16
N CYS A 10 20.58 -4.26 -4.78
CA CYS A 10 21.15 -3.90 -3.48
C CYS A 10 20.13 -3.96 -2.32
N ILE A 11 18.82 -4.01 -2.60
CA ILE A 11 17.78 -4.03 -1.56
C ILE A 11 17.55 -5.46 -1.02
N VAL A 12 17.86 -6.49 -1.81
CA VAL A 12 17.62 -7.90 -1.42
C VAL A 12 18.60 -8.40 -0.34
N ARG A 13 19.78 -7.79 -0.19
CA ARG A 13 20.77 -8.24 0.82
C ARG A 13 20.48 -7.79 2.26
N ARG A 14 19.44 -6.99 2.51
CA ARG A 14 19.10 -6.52 3.87
C ARG A 14 17.96 -7.29 4.54
N ALA A 15 17.35 -8.26 3.86
CA ALA A 15 16.27 -9.08 4.40
C ALA A 15 16.80 -10.32 5.14
N ARG A 16 17.48 -10.10 6.28
CA ARG A 16 17.68 -11.15 7.29
C ARG A 16 16.43 -11.14 8.20
N PRO A 17 15.77 -12.27 8.50
CA PRO A 17 14.55 -12.28 9.28
C PRO A 17 14.86 -12.04 10.76
N ALA A 18 14.82 -10.79 11.19
CA ALA A 18 14.69 -10.47 12.60
C ALA A 18 13.21 -10.62 12.98
N ASN A 19 12.89 -11.77 13.56
CA ASN A 19 11.62 -12.03 14.24
C ASN A 19 11.50 -11.10 15.46
N THR A 20 11.01 -9.88 15.25
CA THR A 20 10.44 -9.01 16.29
C THR A 20 9.48 -8.05 15.61
N ILE A 21 8.21 -8.44 15.55
CA ILE A 21 7.11 -7.51 15.21
C ILE A 21 6.91 -6.63 16.43
N THR A 22 7.65 -5.54 16.52
CA THR A 22 7.22 -4.37 17.29
C THR A 22 6.28 -3.59 16.38
N LEU A 23 4.98 -3.60 16.71
CA LEU A 23 4.02 -2.64 16.19
C LEU A 23 4.62 -1.24 16.39
N GLN A 24 5.04 -0.59 15.31
CA GLN A 24 5.31 0.83 15.33
C GLN A 24 3.97 1.53 15.58
N GLN A 25 3.68 1.80 16.85
CA GLN A 25 2.69 2.80 17.22
C GLN A 25 3.05 4.07 16.46
N ALA A 26 2.15 4.52 15.61
CA ALA A 26 2.23 5.86 15.03
C ALA A 26 2.06 6.86 16.18
N THR A 27 3.18 7.27 16.78
CA THR A 27 3.23 8.44 17.66
C THR A 27 2.87 9.64 16.81
N ARG A 28 1.62 10.10 16.97
CA ARG A 28 1.18 11.41 16.50
C ARG A 28 1.99 12.46 17.27
N SER A 29 3.02 12.99 16.65
CA SER A 29 3.73 14.17 17.14
C SER A 29 2.84 15.39 16.90
N TYR A 30 2.27 15.94 17.98
CA TYR A 30 1.67 17.27 17.95
C TYR A 30 2.79 18.28 17.69
N ALA A 31 2.79 18.89 16.52
CA ALA A 31 3.67 20.00 16.20
C ALA A 31 3.14 21.27 16.87
N SER A 32 3.59 21.55 18.08
CA SER A 32 3.64 22.90 18.62
C SER A 32 5.10 23.23 18.91
N ASN A 33 5.84 23.61 17.87
CA ASN A 33 7.15 24.22 18.02
C ASN A 33 7.08 25.64 17.45
N HIS A 34 6.76 26.61 18.31
CA HIS A 34 7.14 28.01 18.08
C HIS A 34 8.60 28.13 18.49
N GLY A 35 9.50 28.06 17.50
CA GLY A 35 10.91 28.41 17.67
C GLY A 35 11.09 29.88 17.30
N HIS A 36 11.35 30.71 18.30
CA HIS A 36 12.08 31.96 18.12
C HIS A 36 13.29 31.87 19.04
N ASP A 37 14.44 31.56 18.42
CA ASP A 37 15.76 31.74 18.99
C ASP A 37 16.04 33.25 19.04
N GLU A 38 16.01 33.86 20.22
CA GLU A 38 16.73 35.11 20.47
C GLU A 38 17.37 35.02 21.86
N ASP A 39 18.67 35.31 21.89
CA ASP A 39 19.53 35.43 23.06
C ASP A 39 18.85 36.24 24.19
N HIS A 40 19.06 35.82 25.45
CA HIS A 40 19.59 36.64 26.54
C HIS A 40 19.44 35.95 27.91
N ASP A 41 20.48 36.11 28.72
CA ASP A 41 20.68 35.58 30.07
C ASP A 41 19.59 35.94 31.11
N HIS A 42 19.57 35.12 32.18
CA HIS A 42 19.23 35.42 33.58
C HIS A 42 17.80 35.22 34.15
N HIS A 43 17.74 34.26 35.10
CA HIS A 43 17.11 34.28 36.43
C HIS A 43 15.60 33.96 36.68
N ASP A 44 15.46 33.05 37.67
CA ASP A 44 14.46 32.92 38.73
C ASP A 44 13.11 32.18 38.51
N HIS A 45 12.93 31.16 39.37
CA HIS A 45 11.76 30.33 39.53
C HIS A 45 10.69 31.04 40.37
N HIS A 46 9.46 31.18 39.84
CA HIS A 46 8.29 31.55 40.64
C HIS A 46 7.10 30.62 40.36
N ASP A 47 6.61 30.01 41.45
CA ASP A 47 5.35 29.28 41.55
C ASP A 47 4.15 30.22 41.39
N HIS A 48 3.31 29.98 40.38
CA HIS A 48 2.05 30.71 40.18
C HIS A 48 0.88 29.73 40.04
N HIS A 49 0.07 29.62 41.09
CA HIS A 49 -1.28 29.06 41.00
C HIS A 49 -2.17 30.03 40.21
N ALA A 50 -2.71 29.56 39.08
CA ALA A 50 -3.59 30.38 38.24
C ALA A 50 -4.98 30.58 38.90
N PRO A 51 -5.54 31.80 38.88
CA PRO A 51 -6.85 32.09 39.44
C PRO A 51 -7.96 31.41 38.62
N GLN A 52 -8.99 30.88 39.30
CA GLN A 52 -10.17 30.28 38.69
C GLN A 52 -11.07 31.37 38.11
N VAL A 53 -10.71 31.87 36.94
CA VAL A 53 -11.55 32.78 36.16
C VAL A 53 -12.61 31.93 35.47
N ALA A 54 -13.89 32.21 35.71
CA ALA A 54 -14.98 31.61 34.96
C ALA A 54 -14.93 32.15 33.51
N GLU A 55 -14.27 31.43 32.62
CA GLU A 55 -14.21 31.78 31.20
C GLU A 55 -15.59 31.59 30.58
N SER A 56 -16.17 32.67 30.03
CA SER A 56 -17.40 32.57 29.26
C SER A 56 -17.17 31.67 28.05
N PRO A 57 -18.15 30.85 27.62
CA PRO A 57 -18.00 30.05 26.41
C PRO A 57 -17.60 30.96 25.25
N GLY A 58 -16.45 30.68 24.66
CA GLY A 58 -15.89 31.54 23.63
C GLY A 58 -16.83 31.71 22.44
N LEU A 59 -16.64 32.79 21.67
CA LEU A 59 -17.40 33.10 20.46
C LEU A 59 -17.58 31.88 19.54
N ALA A 60 -16.56 31.01 19.47
CA ALA A 60 -16.60 29.77 18.69
C ALA A 60 -17.80 28.86 19.03
N LEU A 61 -18.22 28.78 20.30
CA LEU A 61 -19.38 27.97 20.70
C LEU A 61 -20.67 28.53 20.10
N TYR A 62 -20.86 29.85 20.17
CA TYR A 62 -22.05 30.49 19.61
C TYR A 62 -22.09 30.41 18.09
N VAL A 63 -20.93 30.52 17.42
CA VAL A 63 -20.81 30.30 15.98
C VAL A 63 -21.15 28.86 15.61
N ALA A 64 -20.66 27.87 16.37
CA ALA A 64 -20.96 26.46 16.13
C ALA A 64 -22.47 26.17 16.31
N LEU A 65 -23.09 26.67 17.37
CA LEU A 65 -24.53 26.54 17.59
C LEU A 65 -25.34 27.24 16.49
N GLY A 66 -24.91 28.42 16.04
CA GLY A 66 -25.50 29.12 14.91
C GLY A 66 -25.40 28.32 13.61
N ALA A 67 -24.25 27.70 13.33
CA ALA A 67 -24.04 26.85 12.16
C ALA A 67 -24.94 25.59 12.19
N ILE A 68 -25.10 24.98 13.37
CA ILE A 68 -26.03 23.84 13.56
C ILE A 68 -27.47 24.28 13.26
N GLY A 69 -27.92 25.39 13.85
CA GLY A 69 -29.26 25.92 13.60
C GLY A 69 -29.48 26.26 12.11
N PHE A 70 -28.50 26.91 11.49
CA PHE A 70 -28.52 27.22 10.07
C PHE A 70 -28.63 25.96 9.21
N SER A 71 -27.85 24.92 9.51
CA SER A 71 -27.89 23.63 8.80
C SER A 71 -29.27 22.98 8.84
N MET A 72 -29.96 23.09 9.98
CA MET A 72 -31.30 22.53 10.18
C MET A 72 -32.36 23.28 9.36
N VAL A 73 -32.26 24.61 9.31
CA VAL A 73 -33.14 25.44 8.47
C VAL A 73 -32.89 25.14 7.00
N THR A 74 -31.64 25.11 6.54
CA THR A 74 -31.31 24.79 5.14
C THR A 74 -31.79 23.39 4.77
N TYR A 75 -31.68 22.42 5.69
CA TYR A 75 -32.19 21.07 5.48
C TYR A 75 -33.71 21.07 5.31
N SER A 76 -34.45 21.81 6.15
CA SER A 76 -35.91 21.89 6.07
C SER A 76 -36.41 22.45 4.73
N VAL A 77 -35.68 23.40 4.15
CA VAL A 77 -35.97 23.99 2.83
C VAL A 77 -35.55 23.07 1.68
N SER A 78 -34.46 22.32 1.83
CA SER A 78 -33.96 21.38 0.80
C SER A 78 -34.72 20.05 0.75
N ARG A 79 -35.51 19.72 1.79
CA ARG A 79 -36.26 18.46 1.89
C ARG A 79 -37.16 18.17 0.69
N ASP A 80 -37.69 19.23 0.05
CA ASP A 80 -38.53 19.05 -1.12
C ASP A 80 -37.68 18.60 -2.33
N LYS A 81 -38.02 17.44 -2.90
CA LYS A 81 -37.27 16.80 -3.99
C LYS A 81 -37.26 17.63 -5.28
N ASN A 82 -38.19 18.58 -5.41
CA ASN A 82 -38.27 19.50 -6.54
C ASN A 82 -37.58 20.85 -6.29
N SER A 83 -36.97 21.04 -5.12
CA SER A 83 -36.29 22.29 -4.77
C SER A 83 -35.09 22.54 -5.69
N SER A 84 -35.01 23.75 -6.23
CA SER A 84 -33.90 24.18 -7.09
C SER A 84 -32.55 24.17 -6.35
N LEU A 85 -32.59 24.36 -5.02
CA LEU A 85 -31.40 24.28 -4.15
C LEU A 85 -30.83 22.87 -4.11
N THR A 86 -31.69 21.85 -4.01
CA THR A 86 -31.26 20.45 -3.99
C THR A 86 -30.61 20.06 -5.32
N LYS A 87 -31.18 20.47 -6.46
CA LYS A 87 -30.59 20.23 -7.78
C LYS A 87 -29.24 20.95 -7.97
N TRP A 88 -29.12 22.17 -7.44
CA TRP A 88 -27.86 22.91 -7.48
C TRP A 88 -26.78 22.25 -6.62
N ILE A 89 -27.11 21.86 -5.38
CA ILE A 89 -26.18 21.12 -4.50
C ILE A 89 -25.75 19.81 -5.18
N ASP A 90 -26.70 19.06 -5.72
CA ASP A 90 -26.45 17.78 -6.39
C ASP A 90 -25.52 17.96 -7.61
N SER A 91 -25.70 19.03 -8.38
CA SER A 91 -24.82 19.35 -9.51
C SER A 91 -23.36 19.60 -9.11
N ILE A 92 -23.12 20.10 -7.90
CA ILE A 92 -21.76 20.35 -7.39
C ILE A 92 -21.18 19.08 -6.79
N THR A 93 -21.98 18.27 -6.09
CA THR A 93 -21.48 17.12 -5.33
C THR A 93 -21.33 15.85 -6.16
N THR A 94 -22.08 15.69 -7.25
CA THR A 94 -22.14 14.45 -8.03
C THR A 94 -20.80 14.05 -8.64
N GLU A 95 -20.06 15.00 -9.24
CA GLU A 95 -18.75 14.70 -9.85
C GLU A 95 -17.72 14.24 -8.81
N ASP A 96 -17.67 14.93 -7.66
CA ASP A 96 -16.74 14.61 -6.57
C ASP A 96 -17.05 13.25 -5.93
N LEU A 97 -18.33 12.93 -5.75
CA LEU A 97 -18.77 11.63 -5.23
C LEU A 97 -18.40 10.50 -6.18
N ASN A 98 -18.66 10.66 -7.48
CA ASN A 98 -18.31 9.68 -8.49
C ASN A 98 -16.78 9.48 -8.57
N ALA A 99 -16.00 10.56 -8.55
CA ALA A 99 -14.54 10.49 -8.54
C ALA A 99 -13.99 9.85 -7.25
N TRP A 100 -14.65 10.09 -6.11
CA TRP A 100 -14.30 9.44 -4.85
C TRP A 100 -14.58 7.94 -4.88
N GLU A 101 -15.74 7.54 -5.39
CA GLU A 101 -16.10 6.13 -5.58
C GLU A 101 -15.12 5.42 -6.50
N GLN A 102 -14.82 5.98 -7.69
CA GLN A 102 -13.85 5.42 -8.63
C GLN A 102 -12.45 5.25 -8.04
N ARG A 103 -12.01 6.19 -7.20
CA ARG A 103 -10.70 6.08 -6.53
C ARG A 103 -10.70 4.97 -5.47
N ASN A 104 -11.82 4.77 -4.79
CA ASN A 104 -11.92 3.73 -3.79
C ASN A 104 -12.00 2.34 -4.41
N THR A 105 -12.76 2.18 -5.50
CA THR A 105 -12.78 0.92 -6.25
C THR A 105 -11.40 0.58 -6.82
N LEU A 106 -10.68 1.57 -7.38
CA LEU A 106 -9.32 1.34 -7.85
C LEU A 106 -8.38 0.88 -6.73
N ARG A 107 -8.49 1.45 -5.52
CA ARG A 107 -7.67 1.06 -4.37
C ARG A 107 -7.99 -0.36 -3.91
N THR A 108 -9.26 -0.75 -3.89
CA THR A 108 -9.65 -2.12 -3.53
C THR A 108 -9.15 -3.12 -4.56
N ASP A 109 -9.26 -2.80 -5.85
CA ASP A 109 -8.77 -3.66 -6.94
C ASP A 109 -7.25 -3.87 -6.87
N ILE A 110 -6.49 -2.81 -6.57
CA ILE A 110 -5.04 -2.90 -6.41
C ILE A 110 -4.70 -3.77 -5.20
N ALA A 111 -5.41 -3.59 -4.07
CA ALA A 111 -5.19 -4.39 -2.87
C ALA A 111 -5.49 -5.87 -3.11
N GLU A 112 -6.56 -6.18 -3.83
CA GLU A 112 -6.92 -7.55 -4.19
C GLU A 112 -5.88 -8.19 -5.12
N LYS A 113 -5.47 -7.48 -6.17
CA LYS A 113 -4.40 -7.96 -7.07
C LYS A 113 -3.10 -8.22 -6.32
N ALA A 114 -2.72 -7.32 -5.41
CA ALA A 114 -1.52 -7.49 -4.59
C ALA A 114 -1.65 -8.68 -3.62
N ALA A 115 -2.85 -8.95 -3.10
CA ALA A 115 -3.10 -10.10 -2.24
C ALA A 115 -3.01 -11.43 -3.02
N VAL A 116 -3.58 -11.48 -4.23
CA VAL A 116 -3.47 -12.63 -5.14
C VAL A 116 -2.01 -12.90 -5.49
N ASP A 117 -1.28 -11.87 -5.90
CA ASP A 117 0.14 -11.97 -6.26
C ASP A 117 0.99 -12.48 -5.08
N ARG A 118 0.76 -11.92 -3.88
CA ARG A 118 1.40 -12.41 -2.65
C ARG A 118 1.08 -13.88 -2.37
N HIS A 119 -0.16 -14.31 -2.62
CA HIS A 119 -0.53 -15.71 -2.42
C HIS A 119 0.22 -16.63 -3.38
N VAL A 120 0.37 -16.24 -4.66
CA VAL A 120 1.16 -17.00 -5.64
C VAL A 120 2.61 -17.14 -5.17
N PHE A 121 3.25 -16.05 -4.75
CA PHE A 121 4.64 -16.09 -4.28
C PHE A 121 4.82 -16.80 -2.92
N SER A 122 3.79 -16.82 -2.08
CA SER A 122 3.86 -17.45 -0.76
C SER A 122 3.51 -18.94 -0.76
N SER A 123 2.69 -19.40 -1.71
CA SER A 123 2.23 -20.80 -1.80
C SER A 123 3.19 -21.69 -2.57
N GLY A 124 4.02 -21.11 -3.46
CA GLY A 124 5.08 -21.85 -4.12
C GLY A 124 6.10 -22.40 -3.10
N GLN A 125 6.40 -23.71 -3.20
CA GLN A 125 7.57 -24.27 -2.54
C GLN A 125 8.79 -23.47 -3.02
N LYS A 126 9.44 -22.71 -2.13
CA LYS A 126 10.71 -22.06 -2.46
C LYS A 126 11.71 -23.15 -2.78
N GLU A 127 12.03 -23.31 -4.05
CA GLU A 127 13.12 -24.20 -4.48
C GLU A 127 14.38 -23.82 -3.69
N ARG A 128 15.20 -24.82 -3.33
CA ARG A 128 16.49 -24.59 -2.70
C ARG A 128 17.36 -23.82 -3.70
N GLY A 129 17.30 -22.50 -3.64
CA GLY A 129 18.06 -21.63 -4.55
C GLY A 129 19.54 -21.89 -4.36
N PHE A 130 20.17 -22.55 -5.34
CA PHE A 130 21.61 -22.51 -5.46
C PHE A 130 21.98 -21.08 -5.88
N GLU A 131 22.77 -20.38 -5.06
CA GLU A 131 23.23 -19.03 -5.37
C GLU A 131 24.23 -19.09 -6.55
N LEU A 132 23.70 -19.10 -7.77
CA LEU A 132 24.51 -18.89 -8.97
C LEU A 132 24.88 -17.41 -9.01
N ARG A 133 26.18 -17.11 -8.97
CA ARG A 133 26.70 -15.73 -8.92
C ARG A 133 26.28 -14.88 -10.13
N THR A 134 25.96 -15.51 -11.26
CA THR A 134 25.52 -14.86 -12.50
C THR A 134 24.57 -15.77 -13.31
N PRO A 135 23.27 -15.84 -12.96
CA PRO A 135 22.31 -16.69 -13.69
C PRO A 135 22.05 -16.18 -15.12
N ASP A 136 22.20 -14.88 -15.35
CA ASP A 136 21.98 -14.25 -16.66
C ASP A 136 23.01 -14.66 -17.72
N LEU A 137 24.14 -15.25 -17.31
CA LEU A 137 25.24 -15.59 -18.23
C LEU A 137 24.87 -16.73 -19.19
N ILE A 138 23.89 -17.57 -18.82
CA ILE A 138 23.47 -18.73 -19.62
C ILE A 138 22.84 -18.28 -20.95
N ASN A 139 22.18 -17.12 -20.96
CA ASN A 139 21.54 -16.53 -22.14
C ASN A 139 22.17 -15.19 -22.56
N SER A 140 23.29 -14.79 -21.96
CA SER A 140 23.96 -13.54 -22.36
C SER A 140 24.81 -13.79 -23.61
N GLY A 141 24.35 -13.28 -24.75
CA GLY A 141 25.11 -13.35 -25.99
C GLY A 141 24.47 -12.53 -27.11
N SER A 142 25.20 -12.34 -28.20
CA SER A 142 24.65 -11.70 -29.40
C SER A 142 23.62 -12.64 -30.04
N PRO A 143 22.44 -12.16 -30.47
CA PRO A 143 21.49 -12.96 -31.24
C PRO A 143 22.00 -13.33 -32.64
N HIS A 144 23.00 -12.61 -33.14
CA HIS A 144 23.50 -12.74 -34.51
C HIS A 144 24.99 -13.11 -34.52
N ASN A 145 25.40 -13.83 -35.56
CA ASN A 145 26.80 -14.19 -35.84
C ASN A 145 27.49 -14.99 -34.71
N VAL A 146 26.78 -15.99 -34.18
CA VAL A 146 27.31 -16.87 -33.14
C VAL A 146 27.84 -18.16 -33.80
N PRO A 147 29.10 -18.56 -33.59
CA PRO A 147 29.62 -19.81 -34.12
C PRO A 147 28.86 -21.01 -33.53
N ALA A 148 28.64 -22.04 -34.34
CA ALA A 148 27.97 -23.25 -33.89
C ALA A 148 28.71 -23.87 -32.70
N GLY A 149 27.98 -24.19 -31.63
CA GLY A 149 28.54 -24.74 -30.37
C GLY A 149 28.93 -23.71 -29.30
N HIS A 150 28.71 -22.41 -29.51
CA HIS A 150 28.97 -21.38 -28.50
C HIS A 150 28.08 -21.50 -27.26
N TYR A 151 26.82 -21.87 -27.45
CA TYR A 151 25.89 -22.12 -26.35
C TYR A 151 25.92 -23.60 -25.96
N ILE A 152 25.78 -23.86 -24.65
CA ILE A 152 25.66 -25.21 -24.11
C ILE A 152 24.36 -25.82 -24.64
N ASN A 153 24.42 -27.04 -25.18
CA ASN A 153 23.20 -27.76 -25.54
C ASN A 153 22.44 -28.13 -24.25
N LEU A 154 21.23 -27.57 -24.09
CA LEU A 154 20.33 -27.78 -22.96
C LEU A 154 19.17 -28.74 -23.28
N ASP A 155 19.20 -29.44 -24.41
CA ASP A 155 18.09 -30.29 -24.87
C ASP A 155 17.78 -31.39 -23.86
N LYS A 156 18.82 -32.06 -23.34
CA LYS A 156 18.66 -33.12 -22.33
C LYS A 156 18.08 -32.60 -21.02
N VAL A 157 18.46 -31.39 -20.61
CA VAL A 157 17.94 -30.76 -19.39
C VAL A 157 16.47 -30.39 -19.58
N THR A 158 16.15 -29.82 -20.73
CA THR A 158 14.78 -29.48 -21.14
C THR A 158 13.89 -30.73 -21.16
N GLU A 159 14.38 -31.82 -21.77
CA GLU A 159 13.65 -33.09 -21.84
C GLU A 159 13.41 -33.68 -20.44
N HIS A 160 14.42 -33.69 -19.58
CA HIS A 160 14.31 -34.16 -18.20
C HIS A 160 13.22 -33.41 -17.42
N TYR A 161 13.23 -32.07 -17.44
CA TYR A 161 12.21 -31.27 -16.72
C TYR A 161 10.83 -31.39 -17.35
N ARG A 162 10.74 -31.57 -18.67
CA ARG A 162 9.47 -31.83 -19.35
C ARG A 162 8.86 -33.16 -18.91
N GLN A 163 9.68 -34.20 -18.76
CA GLN A 163 9.25 -35.49 -18.24
C GLN A 163 8.82 -35.38 -16.77
N GLN A 164 9.58 -34.68 -15.93
CA GLN A 164 9.20 -34.44 -14.53
C GLN A 164 7.85 -33.72 -14.40
N HIS A 165 7.61 -32.70 -15.22
CA HIS A 165 6.34 -31.97 -15.23
C HIS A 165 5.15 -32.88 -15.57
N LEU A 166 5.29 -33.74 -16.60
CA LEU A 166 4.24 -34.69 -16.96
C LEU A 166 3.90 -35.65 -15.80
N VAL A 167 4.93 -36.19 -15.13
CA VAL A 167 4.76 -37.07 -13.96
C VAL A 167 4.06 -36.35 -12.82
N GLU A 168 4.40 -35.09 -12.55
CA GLU A 168 3.75 -34.30 -11.50
C GLU A 168 2.28 -33.98 -11.82
N GLU A 169 1.97 -33.67 -13.06
CA GLU A 169 0.60 -33.42 -13.52
C GLU A 169 -0.26 -34.68 -13.40
N GLU A 170 0.25 -35.85 -13.80
CA GLU A 170 -0.43 -37.13 -13.58
C GLU A 170 -0.67 -37.37 -12.08
N ARG A 171 0.31 -37.08 -11.21
CA ARG A 171 0.16 -37.20 -9.75
C ARG A 171 -0.86 -36.23 -9.16
N LYS A 172 -1.00 -35.03 -9.73
CA LYS A 172 -2.04 -34.05 -9.32
C LYS A 172 -3.41 -34.51 -9.79
N ALA A 173 -3.53 -34.95 -11.05
CA ALA A 173 -4.77 -35.45 -11.63
C ALA A 173 -5.30 -36.67 -10.85
N ASN A 174 -4.43 -37.62 -10.48
CA ASN A 174 -4.82 -38.78 -9.68
C ASN A 174 -5.33 -38.38 -8.30
N ARG A 175 -4.65 -37.45 -7.60
CA ARG A 175 -5.11 -36.94 -6.30
C ARG A 175 -6.45 -36.21 -6.37
N LEU A 176 -6.68 -35.44 -7.44
CA LEU A 176 -7.96 -34.78 -7.69
C LEU A 176 -9.07 -35.82 -7.97
N ALA A 177 -8.75 -36.87 -8.74
CA ALA A 177 -9.70 -37.94 -9.04
C ALA A 177 -10.06 -38.79 -7.81
N GLU A 178 -9.11 -39.00 -6.89
CA GLU A 178 -9.34 -39.65 -5.60
C GLU A 178 -10.21 -38.79 -4.68
N ALA A 179 -9.90 -37.49 -4.56
CA ALA A 179 -10.68 -36.56 -3.73
C ALA A 179 -12.13 -36.36 -4.22
N ASN A 180 -12.40 -36.53 -5.51
CA ASN A 180 -13.76 -36.44 -6.08
C ASN A 180 -14.56 -37.74 -5.97
N LYS A 181 -13.95 -38.86 -5.53
CA LYS A 181 -14.64 -40.14 -5.32
C LYS A 181 -15.15 -40.33 -3.89
N GLU A 182 -14.64 -39.54 -2.94
CA GLU A 182 -15.18 -39.40 -1.58
C GLU A 182 -16.33 -38.38 -1.54
#